data_AF-A0A287D130-F1
#
_entry.id   AF-A0A287D130-F1
#
_cell.length_a   1.000
_cell.length_b   1.000
_cell.length_c   1.000
_cell.angle_alpha   90.00
_cell.angle_beta   90.00
_cell.angle_gamma   90.00
#
_symmetry.space_group_name_H-M   'P 1'
#
loop_
_entity.id
_entity.type
_entity.pdbx_description
1 polymer ?
#
loop_
_entity_poly.entity_id
_entity_poly.type
_entity_poly.pdbx_seq_one_letter_code
_entity_poly.pdbx_strand_id
1 'polypeptide(L)'
;MELENIRRRKQELLVEIQRLREELSEAMSEVEGLEANEGSKTLQRNRKMAMGRKKFNMDPKKGIQFLVENELLQNTPEEIARFLYKGEGLNKTAIGDYLGEREELNLAVLHAFVDLHEFTDLNLVQALRQFLWSFRLPGEAQKIDRMMEAFAQRYCLCNPGVFQST
;
A
#
# COMPACT_ATOMS: atom_id res chain seq x y z
N MET A 1 39.51 58.72 -2.74
CA MET A 1 38.06 58.55 -2.48
C MET A 1 37.39 57.49 -3.36
N GLU A 2 37.12 57.67 -4.65
CA GLU A 2 36.37 56.66 -5.44
C GLU A 2 37.08 55.30 -5.58
N LEU A 3 38.38 55.30 -5.87
CA LEU A 3 39.20 54.08 -6.00
C LEU A 3 39.31 53.28 -4.69
N GLU A 4 39.32 53.97 -3.54
CA GLU A 4 39.33 53.33 -2.21
C GLU A 4 37.97 52.72 -1.88
N ASN A 5 36.87 53.39 -2.24
CA ASN A 5 35.53 52.85 -2.09
C ASN A 5 35.33 51.59 -2.94
N ILE A 6 35.82 51.58 -4.18
CA ILE A 6 35.79 50.41 -5.06
C ILE A 6 36.63 49.26 -4.48
N ARG A 7 37.82 49.56 -3.94
CA ARG A 7 38.67 48.55 -3.27
C ARG A 7 37.98 47.96 -2.04
N ARG A 8 37.38 48.79 -1.20
CA ARG A 8 36.63 48.35 0.00
C ARG A 8 35.45 47.47 -0.42
N ARG A 9 34.67 47.89 -1.41
CA ARG A 9 33.52 47.13 -1.93
C ARG A 9 33.93 45.79 -2.52
N LYS A 10 35.05 45.75 -3.26
CA LYS A 10 35.62 44.48 -3.77
C LYS A 10 35.98 43.54 -2.62
N GLN A 11 36.54 44.07 -1.54
CA GLN A 11 36.96 43.28 -0.39
C GLN A 11 35.75 42.73 0.39
N GLU A 12 34.69 43.53 0.54
CA GLU A 12 33.39 43.10 1.08
C GLU A 12 32.79 41.97 0.23
N LEU A 13 32.73 42.13 -1.10
CA LEU A 13 32.20 41.12 -2.00
C LEU A 13 33.02 39.82 -1.97
N LEU A 14 34.34 39.90 -1.82
CA LEU A 14 35.18 38.71 -1.69
C LEU A 14 34.88 37.94 -0.40
N VAL A 15 34.68 38.64 0.70
CA VAL A 15 34.28 38.02 1.98
C VAL A 15 32.89 37.38 1.85
N GLU A 16 31.96 38.04 1.16
CA GLU A 16 30.62 37.52 0.94
C GLU A 16 30.60 36.29 0.04
N ILE A 17 31.40 36.27 -1.04
CA ILE A 17 31.59 35.09 -1.89
C ILE A 17 32.21 33.93 -1.10
N GLN A 18 33.17 34.20 -0.22
CA GLN A 18 33.79 33.19 0.63
C GLN A 18 32.74 32.57 1.56
N ARG A 19 31.94 33.41 2.22
CA ARG A 19 30.88 32.98 3.12
C ARG A 19 29.81 32.15 2.39
N LEU A 20 29.35 32.60 1.23
CA LEU A 20 28.37 31.87 0.42
C LEU A 20 28.91 30.50 -0.03
N ARG A 21 30.21 30.38 -0.28
CA ARG A 21 30.85 29.08 -0.60
C ARG A 21 30.83 28.13 0.58
N GLU A 22 31.08 28.63 1.79
CA GLU A 22 31.03 27.83 3.02
C GLU A 22 29.60 27.37 3.30
N GLU A 23 28.62 28.27 3.23
CA GLU A 23 27.19 27.96 3.39
C GLU A 23 26.71 26.93 2.34
N LEU A 24 27.14 27.05 1.08
CA LEU A 24 26.82 26.06 0.03
C LEU A 24 27.44 24.69 0.34
N SER A 25 28.69 24.66 0.82
CA SER A 25 29.38 23.42 1.17
C SER A 25 28.71 22.70 2.34
N GLU A 26 28.25 23.44 3.34
CA GLU A 26 27.49 22.88 4.46
C GLU A 26 26.14 22.33 4.00
N ALA A 27 25.39 23.10 3.20
CA ALA A 27 24.12 22.66 2.65
C ALA A 27 24.24 21.40 1.79
N MET A 28 25.30 21.29 0.97
CA MET A 28 25.56 20.08 0.17
C MET A 28 25.82 18.85 1.05
N SER A 29 26.60 19.00 2.11
CA SER A 29 26.89 17.93 3.08
C SER A 29 25.61 17.47 3.81
N GLU A 30 24.73 18.40 4.17
CA GLU A 30 23.44 18.07 4.78
C GLU A 30 22.53 17.30 3.82
N VAL A 31 22.45 17.71 2.54
CA VAL A 31 21.66 17.02 1.51
C VAL A 31 22.16 15.59 1.31
N GLU A 32 23.47 15.39 1.16
CA GLU A 32 24.06 14.05 1.04
C GLU A 32 23.77 13.16 2.26
N GLY A 33 23.81 13.75 3.46
CA GLY A 33 23.47 13.04 4.71
C GLY A 33 22.00 12.61 4.78
N LEU A 34 21.09 13.45 4.30
CA LEU A 34 19.66 13.14 4.23
C LEU A 34 19.39 12.02 3.22
N GLU A 35 19.95 12.09 2.02
CA GLU A 35 19.77 11.08 0.97
C GLU A 35 20.27 9.68 1.42
N ALA A 36 21.43 9.62 2.06
CA ALA A 36 21.98 8.37 2.59
C ALA A 36 21.07 7.76 3.67
N ASN A 37 20.50 8.59 4.54
CA ASN A 37 19.59 8.16 5.60
C ASN A 37 18.25 7.67 5.02
N GLU A 38 17.70 8.36 4.02
CA GLU A 38 16.49 7.94 3.32
C GLU A 38 16.68 6.63 2.56
N GLY A 39 17.84 6.42 1.93
CA GLY A 39 18.19 5.15 1.29
C GLY A 39 18.20 3.99 2.28
N SER A 40 18.81 4.17 3.46
CA SER A 40 18.86 3.17 4.52
C SER A 40 17.46 2.83 5.08
N LYS A 41 16.65 3.86 5.35
CA LYS A 41 15.25 3.69 5.81
C LYS A 41 14.41 2.95 4.78
N THR A 42 14.58 3.26 3.49
CA THR A 42 13.86 2.59 2.40
C THR A 42 14.21 1.11 2.31
N LEU A 43 15.50 0.76 2.38
CA LEU A 43 15.96 -0.63 2.40
C LEU A 43 15.41 -1.39 3.62
N GLN A 44 15.42 -0.77 4.79
CA GLN A 44 14.87 -1.36 6.01
C GLN A 44 13.35 -1.59 5.88
N ARG A 45 12.61 -0.61 5.35
CA ARG A 45 11.16 -0.71 5.10
C ARG A 45 10.86 -1.86 4.14
N ASN A 46 11.59 -1.97 3.03
CA ASN A 46 11.42 -3.05 2.05
C ASN A 46 11.70 -4.43 2.65
N ARG A 47 12.74 -4.55 3.48
CA ARG A 47 13.05 -5.80 4.18
C ARG A 47 11.93 -6.21 5.15
N LYS A 48 11.42 -5.26 5.95
CA LYS A 48 10.31 -5.54 6.86
C LYS A 48 9.03 -5.90 6.09
N MET A 49 8.74 -5.22 4.97
CA MET A 49 7.60 -5.55 4.10
C MET A 49 7.70 -6.99 3.57
N ALA A 50 8.87 -7.41 3.08
CA ALA A 50 9.09 -8.78 2.62
C ALA A 50 8.91 -9.81 3.76
N MET A 51 9.37 -9.49 4.98
CA MET A 51 9.14 -10.33 6.16
C MET A 51 7.65 -10.41 6.53
N GLY A 52 6.91 -9.30 6.46
CA GLY A 52 5.48 -9.26 6.73
C GLY A 52 4.67 -10.11 5.75
N ARG A 53 5.01 -10.06 4.45
CA ARG A 53 4.41 -10.94 3.43
C ARG A 53 4.69 -12.43 3.70
N LYS A 54 5.91 -12.78 4.09
CA LYS A 54 6.25 -14.16 4.50
C LYS A 54 5.45 -14.60 5.73
N LYS A 55 5.31 -13.72 6.73
CA LYS A 55 4.47 -13.98 7.92
C LYS A 55 3.01 -14.19 7.52
N PHE A 56 2.46 -13.34 6.66
CA PHE A 56 1.10 -13.48 6.13
C PHE A 56 0.88 -14.84 5.46
N ASN A 57 1.84 -15.28 4.64
CA ASN A 57 1.74 -16.57 3.95
C ASN A 57 1.78 -17.77 4.90
N MET A 58 2.30 -17.61 6.12
CA MET A 58 2.30 -18.65 7.16
C MET A 58 1.07 -18.55 8.07
N ASP A 59 0.70 -17.34 8.46
CA ASP A 59 -0.41 -17.01 9.35
C ASP A 59 -0.92 -15.61 8.96
N PRO A 60 -2.04 -15.53 8.21
CA PRO A 60 -2.54 -14.27 7.68
C PRO A 60 -2.79 -13.21 8.74
N LYS A 61 -3.38 -13.59 9.88
CA LYS A 61 -3.69 -12.67 10.98
C LYS A 61 -2.42 -12.08 11.58
N LYS A 62 -1.41 -12.92 11.87
CA LYS A 62 -0.10 -12.44 12.37
C LYS A 62 0.67 -11.62 11.34
N GLY A 63 0.50 -11.94 10.05
CA GLY A 63 1.10 -11.16 8.97
C GLY A 63 0.57 -9.73 8.91
N ILE A 64 -0.76 -9.57 8.92
CA ILE A 64 -1.40 -8.25 8.96
C ILE A 64 -1.02 -7.50 10.23
N GLN A 65 -1.10 -8.16 11.39
CA GLN A 65 -0.70 -7.56 12.66
C GLN A 65 0.73 -7.03 12.62
N PHE A 66 1.69 -7.83 12.13
CA PHE A 66 3.09 -7.41 12.00
C PHE A 66 3.26 -6.19 11.08
N LEU A 67 2.53 -6.16 9.96
CA LEU A 67 2.59 -5.04 9.01
C LEU A 67 2.02 -3.75 9.63
N VAL A 68 0.93 -3.86 10.39
CA VAL A 68 0.31 -2.75 11.12
C VAL A 68 1.22 -2.22 12.22
N GLU A 69 1.73 -3.10 13.08
CA GLU A 69 2.63 -2.73 14.18
C GLU A 69 3.95 -2.08 13.71
N ASN A 70 4.36 -2.35 12.48
CA ASN A 70 5.56 -1.75 11.88
C ASN A 70 5.26 -0.55 10.98
N GLU A 71 4.03 -0.02 10.99
CA GLU A 71 3.60 1.14 10.18
C GLU A 71 3.83 0.93 8.66
N LEU A 72 3.74 -0.33 8.23
CA LEU A 72 3.85 -0.74 6.83
C LEU A 72 2.49 -0.83 6.15
N LEU A 73 1.43 -0.98 6.94
CA LEU A 73 0.04 -1.09 6.52
C LEU A 73 -0.84 -0.38 7.55
N GLN A 74 -1.81 0.42 7.11
CA GLN A 74 -2.76 1.02 8.04
C GLN A 74 -3.80 -0.01 8.48
N ASN A 75 -4.26 0.09 9.74
CA ASN A 75 -5.25 -0.84 10.29
C ASN A 75 -6.69 -0.46 9.90
N THR A 76 -6.94 -0.27 8.60
CA THR A 76 -8.27 0.02 8.07
C THR A 76 -8.67 -1.05 7.06
N PRO A 77 -9.97 -1.41 6.98
CA PRO A 77 -10.44 -2.45 6.06
C PRO A 77 -10.02 -2.20 4.60
N GLU A 78 -10.06 -0.95 4.16
CA GLU A 78 -9.76 -0.54 2.79
C GLU A 78 -8.28 -0.69 2.45
N GLU A 79 -7.38 -0.33 3.37
CA GLU A 79 -5.94 -0.45 3.15
C GLU A 79 -5.50 -1.93 3.18
N ILE A 80 -6.07 -2.72 4.08
CA ILE A 80 -5.84 -4.17 4.11
C ILE A 80 -6.38 -4.80 2.82
N ALA A 81 -7.59 -4.43 2.38
CA ALA A 81 -8.15 -4.93 1.12
C ALA A 81 -7.28 -4.59 -0.09
N ARG A 82 -6.78 -3.34 -0.20
CA ARG A 82 -5.86 -2.93 -1.27
C ARG A 82 -4.55 -3.73 -1.24
N PHE A 83 -4.01 -3.98 -0.05
CA PHE A 83 -2.82 -4.81 0.11
C PHE A 83 -3.05 -6.24 -0.39
N LEU A 84 -4.18 -6.85 -0.01
CA LEU A 84 -4.55 -8.20 -0.46
C LEU A 84 -4.82 -8.24 -1.96
N TYR A 85 -5.51 -7.23 -2.50
CA TYR A 85 -5.85 -7.14 -3.93
C TYR A 85 -4.61 -6.99 -4.82
N LYS A 86 -3.62 -6.19 -4.38
CA LYS A 86 -2.32 -6.11 -5.05
C LYS A 86 -1.62 -7.46 -5.09
N GLY A 87 -1.78 -8.28 -4.03
CA GLY A 87 -1.37 -9.68 -4.00
C GLY A 87 0.14 -9.94 -4.16
N GLU A 88 0.97 -8.90 -4.07
CA GLU A 88 2.37 -8.96 -4.46
C GLU A 88 3.17 -9.84 -3.46
N GLY A 89 3.59 -11.03 -3.88
CA GLY A 89 4.29 -11.98 -2.99
C GLY A 89 3.42 -12.63 -1.91
N LEU A 90 2.09 -12.54 -2.06
CA LEU A 90 1.13 -13.19 -1.17
C LEU A 90 0.64 -14.52 -1.75
N ASN A 91 0.41 -15.49 -0.88
CA ASN A 91 -0.19 -16.76 -1.25
C ASN A 91 -1.71 -16.57 -1.40
N LYS A 92 -2.26 -16.86 -2.59
CA LYS A 92 -3.68 -16.73 -2.88
C LYS A 92 -4.58 -17.59 -1.97
N THR A 93 -4.08 -18.72 -1.47
CA THR A 93 -4.79 -19.53 -0.48
C THR A 93 -4.87 -18.81 0.86
N ALA A 94 -3.77 -18.22 1.32
CA ALA A 94 -3.73 -17.42 2.56
C ALA A 94 -4.65 -16.18 2.48
N ILE A 95 -4.74 -15.55 1.29
CA ILE A 95 -5.70 -14.47 1.03
C ILE A 95 -7.14 -14.99 1.21
N GLY A 96 -7.48 -16.11 0.56
CA GLY A 96 -8.80 -16.72 0.69
C GLY A 96 -9.14 -17.09 2.13
N ASP A 97 -8.20 -17.71 2.85
CA ASP A 97 -8.40 -18.10 4.23
C ASP A 97 -8.72 -16.89 5.12
N TYR A 98 -8.01 -15.77 4.95
CA TYR A 98 -8.22 -14.53 5.69
C TYR A 98 -9.53 -13.84 5.33
N LEU A 99 -9.84 -13.70 4.05
CA LEU A 99 -11.09 -13.08 3.59
C LEU A 99 -12.32 -13.91 4.00
N GLY A 100 -12.16 -15.21 4.20
CA GLY A 100 -13.22 -16.12 4.61
C GLY A 100 -13.47 -16.14 6.12
N GLU A 101 -12.69 -15.45 6.94
CA GLU A 101 -12.88 -15.43 8.40
C GLU A 101 -14.21 -14.74 8.78
N ARG A 102 -14.73 -15.07 9.98
CA ARG A 102 -16.00 -14.54 10.50
C ARG A 102 -15.86 -13.29 11.38
N GLU A 103 -14.62 -12.83 11.60
CA GLU A 103 -14.34 -11.66 12.43
C GLU A 103 -14.80 -10.39 11.72
N GLU A 104 -15.27 -9.41 12.48
CA GLU A 104 -15.86 -8.17 11.95
C GLU A 104 -14.91 -7.42 10.99
N LEU A 105 -13.62 -7.33 11.36
CA LEU A 105 -12.59 -6.74 10.50
C LEU A 105 -12.45 -7.51 9.18
N ASN A 106 -12.42 -8.84 9.22
CA ASN A 106 -12.27 -9.67 8.03
C ASN A 106 -13.48 -9.55 7.09
N LEU A 107 -14.69 -9.46 7.65
CA LEU A 107 -15.90 -9.21 6.87
C LEU A 107 -15.86 -7.83 6.21
N ALA A 108 -15.47 -6.79 6.94
CA ALA A 108 -15.30 -5.45 6.38
C ALA A 108 -14.23 -5.43 5.28
N VAL A 109 -13.11 -6.12 5.48
CA VAL A 109 -12.05 -6.28 4.47
C VAL A 109 -12.57 -7.04 3.24
N LEU A 110 -13.39 -8.08 3.40
CA LEU A 110 -14.01 -8.80 2.29
C LEU A 110 -14.89 -7.88 1.45
N HIS A 111 -15.75 -7.07 2.08
CA HIS A 111 -16.58 -6.10 1.37
C HIS A 111 -15.72 -5.08 0.61
N ALA A 112 -14.73 -4.48 1.28
CA ALA A 112 -13.81 -3.54 0.64
C ALA A 112 -13.00 -4.20 -0.50
N PHE A 113 -12.62 -5.47 -0.38
CA PHE A 113 -11.89 -6.22 -1.39
C PHE A 113 -12.75 -6.51 -2.62
N VAL A 114 -14.02 -6.86 -2.42
CA VAL A 114 -14.99 -7.04 -3.50
C VAL A 114 -15.27 -5.70 -4.19
N ASP A 115 -15.32 -4.60 -3.44
CA ASP A 115 -15.53 -3.25 -3.98
C ASP A 115 -14.40 -2.78 -4.90
N LEU A 116 -13.17 -3.30 -4.73
CA LEU A 116 -12.05 -3.04 -5.63
C LEU A 116 -12.20 -3.72 -7.00
N HIS A 117 -13.14 -4.65 -7.16
CA HIS A 117 -13.41 -5.27 -8.44
C HIS A 117 -14.44 -4.45 -9.23
N GLU A 118 -14.11 -4.15 -10.48
CA GLU A 118 -15.01 -3.48 -11.43
C GLU A 118 -15.79 -4.53 -12.22
N PHE A 119 -17.06 -4.74 -11.87
CA PHE A 119 -17.94 -5.71 -12.52
C PHE A 119 -18.92 -5.10 -13.53
N THR A 120 -18.90 -3.78 -13.71
CA THR A 120 -19.77 -3.09 -14.66
C THR A 120 -19.53 -3.60 -16.08
N ASP A 121 -20.61 -3.84 -16.83
CA ASP A 121 -20.60 -4.35 -18.22
C ASP A 121 -19.97 -5.75 -18.42
N LEU A 122 -19.62 -6.44 -17.33
CA LEU A 122 -19.17 -7.82 -17.37
C LEU A 122 -20.35 -8.77 -17.17
N ASN A 123 -20.37 -9.86 -17.94
CA ASN A 123 -21.30 -10.95 -17.65
C ASN A 123 -20.85 -11.72 -16.38
N LEU A 124 -21.78 -12.49 -15.80
CA LEU A 124 -21.55 -13.19 -14.54
C LEU A 124 -20.29 -14.07 -14.56
N VAL A 125 -20.04 -14.77 -15.67
CA VAL A 125 -18.88 -15.66 -15.82
C VAL A 125 -17.57 -14.87 -15.90
N GLN A 126 -17.58 -13.70 -16.56
CA GLN A 126 -16.43 -12.80 -16.63
C GLN A 126 -16.10 -12.23 -15.25
N ALA A 127 -17.10 -11.71 -14.54
CA ALA A 127 -16.94 -11.18 -13.19
C ALA A 127 -16.45 -12.27 -12.22
N LEU A 128 -17.04 -13.47 -12.26
CA LEU A 128 -16.58 -14.61 -11.47
C LEU A 128 -15.14 -14.98 -11.76
N ARG A 129 -14.73 -14.99 -13.04
CA ARG A 129 -13.33 -15.29 -13.41
C ARG A 129 -12.37 -14.27 -12.82
N GLN A 130 -12.70 -12.98 -12.88
CA GLN A 130 -11.87 -11.94 -12.28
C GLN A 130 -11.78 -12.10 -10.75
N PHE A 131 -12.93 -12.30 -10.10
CA PHE A 131 -12.99 -12.46 -8.65
C PHE A 131 -12.20 -13.69 -8.18
N LEU A 132 -12.37 -14.84 -8.83
CA LEU A 132 -11.66 -16.07 -8.49
C LEU A 132 -10.19 -16.08 -8.95
N TRP A 133 -9.75 -15.05 -9.69
CA TRP A 133 -8.34 -14.89 -10.04
C TRP A 133 -7.54 -14.24 -8.91
N SER A 134 -8.17 -13.39 -8.10
CA SER A 134 -7.47 -12.60 -7.07
C SER A 134 -7.14 -13.43 -5.81
N PHE A 135 -7.86 -14.52 -5.53
CA PHE A 135 -7.60 -15.44 -4.42
C PHE A 135 -7.96 -16.90 -4.75
N ARG A 136 -7.70 -17.84 -3.85
CA ARG A 136 -8.17 -19.24 -3.95
C ARG A 136 -9.33 -19.45 -2.98
N LEU A 137 -10.43 -20.04 -3.46
CA LEU A 137 -11.56 -20.36 -2.60
C LEU A 137 -11.13 -21.30 -1.46
N PRO A 138 -11.54 -21.00 -0.22
CA PRO A 138 -11.35 -21.90 0.92
C PRO A 138 -12.18 -23.17 0.75
N GLY A 139 -11.83 -24.23 1.47
CA GLY A 139 -12.53 -25.52 1.38
C GLY A 139 -13.81 -25.58 2.22
N GLU A 140 -13.95 -24.73 3.21
CA GLU A 140 -15.07 -24.71 4.14
C GLU A 140 -16.30 -24.02 3.52
N ALA A 141 -17.42 -24.74 3.44
CA ALA A 141 -18.66 -24.26 2.82
C ALA A 141 -19.11 -22.89 3.37
N GLN A 142 -18.99 -22.66 4.67
CA GLN A 142 -19.36 -21.38 5.30
C GLN A 142 -18.49 -20.20 4.84
N LYS A 143 -17.21 -20.44 4.51
CA LYS A 143 -16.32 -19.40 4.01
C LYS A 143 -16.63 -19.08 2.55
N ILE A 144 -16.90 -20.12 1.75
CA ILE A 144 -17.33 -19.98 0.36
C ILE A 144 -18.63 -19.17 0.28
N ASP A 145 -19.62 -19.51 1.11
CA ASP A 145 -20.93 -18.86 1.14
C ASP A 145 -20.82 -17.35 1.35
N ARG A 146 -20.06 -16.91 2.36
CA ARG A 146 -19.79 -15.49 2.63
C ARG A 146 -19.14 -14.76 1.45
N MET A 147 -18.15 -15.38 0.82
CA MET A 147 -17.45 -14.78 -0.33
C MET A 147 -18.36 -14.64 -1.54
N MET A 148 -19.18 -15.67 -1.80
CA MET A 148 -20.12 -15.69 -2.90
C MET A 148 -21.27 -14.72 -2.69
N GLU A 149 -21.74 -14.57 -1.45
CA GLU A 149 -22.74 -13.56 -1.08
C GLU A 149 -22.22 -12.15 -1.33
N ALA A 150 -21.01 -11.82 -0.85
CA ALA A 150 -20.40 -10.52 -1.08
C ALA A 150 -20.20 -10.23 -2.58
N PHE A 151 -19.72 -11.23 -3.34
CA PHE A 151 -19.61 -11.15 -4.79
C PHE A 151 -20.96 -10.88 -5.48
N ALA A 152 -22.00 -11.63 -5.10
CA ALA A 152 -23.33 -11.50 -5.69
C ALA A 152 -23.93 -10.10 -5.43
N GLN A 153 -23.83 -9.61 -4.20
CA GLN A 153 -24.28 -8.26 -3.84
C GLN A 153 -23.59 -7.20 -4.70
N ARG A 154 -22.26 -7.28 -4.84
CA ARG A 154 -21.50 -6.34 -5.67
C ARG A 154 -21.85 -6.45 -7.15
N TYR A 155 -21.96 -7.65 -7.68
CA TYR A 155 -22.30 -7.86 -9.09
C TYR A 155 -23.66 -7.25 -9.43
N CYS A 156 -24.67 -7.48 -8.58
CA CYS A 156 -26.01 -6.91 -8.75
C CYS A 156 -25.99 -5.37 -8.63
N LEU A 157 -25.18 -4.81 -7.74
CA LEU A 157 -25.00 -3.36 -7.61
C LEU A 157 -24.37 -2.74 -8.87
N CYS A 158 -23.35 -3.40 -9.44
CA CYS A 158 -22.68 -2.93 -10.67
C CYS A 158 -23.53 -3.14 -11.93
N ASN A 159 -24.44 -4.12 -11.93
CA ASN A 159 -25.24 -4.49 -13.10
C ASN A 159 -26.75 -4.50 -12.75
N PRO A 160 -27.33 -3.31 -12.47
CA PRO A 160 -28.74 -3.21 -12.10
C PRO A 160 -29.64 -3.73 -13.23
N GLY A 161 -30.58 -4.61 -12.90
CA GLY A 161 -31.56 -5.16 -13.85
C GLY A 161 -31.15 -6.48 -14.54
N VAL A 162 -29.92 -6.97 -14.33
CA VAL A 162 -29.51 -8.30 -14.84
C VAL A 162 -30.12 -9.44 -14.03
N PHE A 163 -30.27 -9.26 -12.72
CA PHE A 163 -30.90 -10.23 -11.82
C PHE A 163 -32.03 -9.56 -11.04
N GLN A 164 -33.19 -10.22 -10.96
CA GLN A 164 -34.26 -9.88 -10.01
C GLN A 164 -34.11 -10.83 -8.81
N SER A 165 -33.78 -10.30 -7.62
CA SER A 165 -33.90 -11.07 -6.38
C SER A 165 -35.40 -11.33 -6.14
N THR A 166 -35.82 -12.58 -6.30
CA THR A 166 -37.15 -13.06 -5.87
C THR A 166 -37.10 -13.46 -4.40
#